data_AF-Q98IT0-F1
#
_entry.id   AF-Q98IT0-F1
#
_cell.length_a   1.000
_cell.length_b   1.000
_cell.length_c   1.000
_cell.angle_alpha   90.00
_cell.angle_beta   90.00
_cell.angle_gamma   90.00
#
_symmetry.space_group_name_H-M   'P 1'
#
loop_
_entity.id
_entity.type
_entity.pdbx_description
1 polymer ?
#
loop_
_entity_poly.entity_id
_entity_poly.type
_entity_poly.pdbx_seq_one_letter_code
_entity_poly.pdbx_strand_id
1 'polypeptide(L)'
;MIGEAAEQKLRFKSEVVADYWDYASEAGRIYDSRSGFGVFYRYHPRNVKDLMGRGVTPLVDASVITRIAKGSDDYAPISLPEEFDVLTPLGFKVPFTDLIGGRPVPTAAGVVDKLELPEDRKRDLATMNTKFGQALGAFKPQSAEGRTERFQLTKDTVWWRRGLYYVMLSIAVLFAAFPLLAGYVTLGATGQLEQAANGLAGPVIGLISGFLPGLAAPWVDAVTTHSGLAAILVVALGFFLWINGVLRTRIDDRARLAWNVDRGQGVRVPPSDRNDAHRRSALIGAVVLGFCALAAGRPWEHSFILEWKSIAETAWIAWAGLFLAVASLGCLATYLFLSARGPRAASTPVSLVIARAIRNNHGAQRLYKLLREYLLPAAFLALSAYLVVCAVNKTIFEVADSMGTYCAEPVLANSTGVERLSATSAGFKTNAMCSDTGNWLQEGVRYEVIVTIDPKDPWIDGEKDPDPIRDRGCADTMGVAEGSLVHYLASLLKRWWAEPYFKPIARIGRFGNDEYALDPVGPTTLGKCLNMRLTAEIKPKNSGELYFYVNDAVIALPGVSNFFYRHNNLGSAEVSVKRVNVFP
;
A
#
# COMPACT_ATOMS: atom_id res chain seq x y z
N MET A 1 -3.29 -39.25 -15.35
CA MET A 1 -4.42 -38.48 -15.92
C MET A 1 -4.57 -38.63 -17.43
N ILE A 2 -3.49 -38.56 -18.23
CA ILE A 2 -3.60 -38.75 -19.70
C ILE A 2 -4.10 -40.17 -20.03
N GLY A 3 -3.50 -41.21 -19.44
CA GLY A 3 -3.90 -42.60 -19.71
C GLY A 3 -5.36 -42.90 -19.34
N GLU A 4 -5.85 -42.38 -18.21
CA GLU A 4 -7.26 -42.54 -17.81
C GLU A 4 -8.21 -41.79 -18.75
N ALA A 5 -7.82 -40.62 -19.25
CA ALA A 5 -8.61 -39.90 -20.26
C ALA A 5 -8.63 -40.64 -21.60
N ALA A 6 -7.52 -41.28 -21.99
CA ALA A 6 -7.42 -42.14 -23.17
C ALA A 6 -8.35 -43.36 -23.04
N GLU A 7 -8.41 -43.99 -21.87
CA GLU A 7 -9.39 -45.05 -21.56
C GLU A 7 -10.84 -44.56 -21.70
N GLN A 8 -11.11 -43.27 -21.43
CA GLN A 8 -12.41 -42.62 -21.68
C GLN A 8 -12.59 -42.12 -23.13
N LYS A 9 -11.79 -42.63 -24.07
CA LYS A 9 -11.83 -42.35 -25.52
C LYS A 9 -11.41 -40.92 -25.91
N LEU A 10 -10.71 -40.19 -25.04
CA LEU A 10 -10.06 -38.94 -25.44
C LEU A 10 -8.79 -39.28 -26.24
N ARG A 11 -8.68 -38.80 -27.47
CA ARG A 11 -7.53 -39.12 -28.34
C ARG A 11 -6.37 -38.18 -28.06
N PHE A 12 -5.18 -38.73 -27.87
CA PHE A 12 -3.95 -37.95 -27.78
C PHE A 12 -3.04 -38.22 -28.98
N LYS A 13 -2.13 -37.28 -29.25
CA LYS A 13 -1.02 -37.53 -30.18
C LYS A 13 0.09 -38.22 -29.38
N SER A 14 0.33 -39.51 -29.64
CA SER A 14 1.28 -40.34 -28.90
C SER A 14 2.68 -39.71 -28.83
N GLU A 15 3.17 -39.12 -29.93
CA GLU A 15 4.46 -38.43 -29.97
C GLU A 15 4.55 -37.27 -28.97
N VAL A 16 3.51 -36.44 -28.92
CA VAL A 16 3.45 -35.29 -28.01
C VAL A 16 3.42 -35.76 -26.56
N VAL A 17 2.65 -36.82 -26.27
CA VAL A 17 2.59 -37.41 -24.93
C VAL A 17 3.95 -37.95 -24.50
N ALA A 18 4.66 -38.63 -25.41
CA ALA A 18 5.99 -39.15 -25.16
C ALA A 18 7.03 -38.03 -24.92
N ASP A 19 7.00 -36.95 -25.71
CA ASP A 19 7.87 -35.79 -25.50
C ASP A 19 7.63 -35.15 -24.12
N TYR A 20 6.38 -34.91 -23.74
CA TYR A 20 6.06 -34.37 -22.42
C TYR A 20 6.52 -35.29 -21.29
N TRP A 21 6.46 -36.60 -21.50
CA TRP A 21 6.95 -37.57 -20.52
C TRP A 21 8.47 -37.52 -20.38
N ASP A 22 9.20 -37.42 -21.48
CA ASP A 22 10.67 -37.31 -21.46
C ASP A 22 11.15 -36.04 -20.76
N TYR A 23 10.40 -34.94 -20.87
CA TYR A 23 10.66 -33.72 -20.11
C TYR A 23 10.15 -33.77 -18.66
N ALA A 24 9.31 -34.75 -18.30
CA ALA A 24 8.72 -34.83 -16.98
C ALA A 24 9.81 -35.18 -15.95
N SER A 25 10.01 -34.27 -15.00
CA SER A 25 10.93 -34.48 -13.89
C SER A 25 10.28 -34.05 -12.59
N GLU A 26 10.49 -34.85 -11.54
CA GLU A 26 10.14 -34.48 -10.18
C GLU A 26 10.86 -33.21 -9.73
N ALA A 27 12.01 -32.86 -10.34
CA ALA A 27 12.81 -31.67 -10.04
C ALA A 27 12.43 -30.43 -10.87
N GLY A 28 11.24 -30.41 -11.51
CA GLY A 28 10.79 -29.24 -12.28
C GLY A 28 10.78 -27.94 -11.48
N ARG A 29 10.98 -26.78 -12.12
CA ARG A 29 11.16 -25.48 -11.44
C ARG A 29 10.00 -25.08 -10.51
N ILE A 30 10.30 -24.64 -9.28
CA ILE A 30 9.34 -23.97 -8.39
C ILE A 30 9.29 -22.48 -8.74
N TYR A 31 8.08 -21.96 -8.97
CA TYR A 31 7.87 -20.53 -9.16
C TYR A 31 7.38 -19.87 -7.88
N ASP A 32 8.06 -18.80 -7.46
CA ASP A 32 7.58 -17.93 -6.38
C ASP A 32 6.73 -16.79 -6.97
N SER A 33 5.41 -17.01 -6.99
CA SER A 33 4.42 -15.99 -7.40
C SER A 33 4.44 -14.69 -6.60
N ARG A 34 5.22 -14.61 -5.50
CA ARG A 34 5.28 -13.47 -4.59
C ARG A 34 6.66 -12.84 -4.49
N SER A 35 7.55 -13.10 -5.45
CA SER A 35 8.81 -12.39 -5.55
C SER A 35 8.60 -10.94 -5.99
N GLY A 36 9.47 -10.03 -5.54
CA GLY A 36 9.41 -8.60 -5.87
C GLY A 36 8.06 -7.96 -5.52
N PHE A 37 7.48 -7.22 -6.48
CA PHE A 37 6.17 -6.58 -6.34
C PHE A 37 5.00 -7.57 -6.20
N GLY A 38 5.22 -8.86 -6.49
CA GLY A 38 4.22 -9.91 -6.25
C GLY A 38 3.86 -10.10 -4.79
N VAL A 39 4.59 -9.50 -3.84
CA VAL A 39 4.27 -9.51 -2.41
C VAL A 39 2.88 -8.92 -2.10
N PHE A 40 2.39 -8.00 -2.94
CA PHE A 40 1.06 -7.40 -2.78
C PHE A 40 -0.08 -8.27 -3.32
N TYR A 41 0.22 -9.37 -4.03
CA TYR A 41 -0.79 -10.37 -4.36
C TYR A 41 -1.29 -11.06 -3.09
N ARG A 42 -2.62 -11.20 -3.01
CA ARG A 42 -3.32 -11.80 -1.87
C ARG A 42 -2.64 -13.04 -1.34
N TYR A 43 -2.09 -12.98 -0.13
CA TYR A 43 -1.52 -14.15 0.53
C TYR A 43 -2.64 -15.05 1.07
N HIS A 44 -2.92 -16.14 0.36
CA HIS A 44 -3.93 -17.12 0.75
C HIS A 44 -3.58 -18.49 0.16
N PRO A 45 -2.68 -19.26 0.82
CA PRO A 45 -2.37 -20.62 0.38
C PRO A 45 -3.66 -21.44 0.23
N ARG A 46 -3.76 -22.16 -0.89
CA ARG A 46 -4.93 -22.96 -1.22
C ARG A 46 -4.94 -24.21 -0.34
N ASN A 47 -6.06 -24.46 0.34
CA ASN A 47 -6.29 -25.74 1.00
C ASN A 47 -6.97 -26.67 -0.01
N VAL A 48 -6.26 -27.72 -0.46
CA VAL A 48 -6.77 -28.63 -1.50
C VAL A 48 -8.05 -29.34 -1.03
N LYS A 49 -8.14 -29.72 0.25
CA LYS A 49 -9.34 -30.37 0.82
C LYS A 49 -10.56 -29.45 0.77
N ASP A 50 -10.38 -28.16 1.03
CA ASP A 50 -11.48 -27.18 0.96
C ASP A 50 -11.94 -26.94 -0.49
N LEU A 51 -11.00 -26.96 -1.45
CA LEU A 51 -11.29 -26.73 -2.87
C LEU A 51 -12.00 -27.92 -3.54
N MET A 52 -11.66 -29.15 -3.16
CA MET A 52 -12.27 -30.36 -3.75
C MET A 52 -13.66 -30.66 -3.20
N GLY A 53 -14.06 -30.04 -2.10
CA GLY A 53 -15.36 -30.26 -1.47
C GLY A 53 -15.36 -31.38 -0.43
N ARG A 54 -16.47 -31.52 0.30
CA ARG A 54 -16.59 -32.52 1.37
C ARG A 54 -16.66 -33.93 0.79
N GLY A 55 -16.00 -34.87 1.45
CA GLY A 55 -16.02 -36.29 1.08
C GLY A 55 -15.06 -36.68 -0.03
N VAL A 56 -14.30 -35.74 -0.60
CA VAL A 56 -13.30 -36.02 -1.64
C VAL A 56 -11.90 -36.05 -1.02
N THR A 57 -11.23 -37.19 -1.12
CA THR A 57 -9.82 -37.32 -0.73
C THR A 57 -8.92 -36.89 -1.88
N PRO A 58 -8.00 -35.94 -1.67
CA PRO A 58 -7.08 -35.53 -2.72
C PRO A 58 -6.21 -36.71 -3.19
N LEU A 59 -6.03 -36.83 -4.49
CA LEU A 59 -5.14 -37.81 -5.11
C LEU A 59 -3.88 -37.10 -5.61
N VAL A 60 -2.72 -37.58 -5.16
CA VAL A 60 -1.41 -36.97 -5.45
C VAL A 60 -0.54 -38.00 -6.17
N ASP A 61 0.18 -37.57 -7.19
CA ASP A 61 1.10 -38.45 -7.94
C ASP A 61 2.35 -38.81 -7.11
N ALA A 62 2.85 -40.04 -7.27
CA ALA A 62 4.05 -40.54 -6.60
C ALA A 62 5.28 -39.63 -6.76
N SER A 63 5.41 -38.90 -7.88
CA SER A 63 6.49 -37.92 -8.10
C SER A 63 6.57 -36.84 -7.03
N VAL A 64 5.43 -36.44 -6.43
CA VAL A 64 5.38 -35.45 -5.35
C VAL A 64 6.07 -36.00 -4.11
N ILE A 65 5.84 -37.26 -3.78
CA ILE A 65 6.45 -37.94 -2.63
C ILE A 65 7.96 -38.09 -2.86
N THR A 66 8.35 -38.51 -4.06
CA THR A 66 9.75 -38.58 -4.48
C THR A 66 10.45 -37.24 -4.37
N ARG A 67 9.80 -36.14 -4.77
CA ARG A 67 10.37 -34.79 -4.66
C ARG A 67 10.54 -34.33 -3.21
N ILE A 68 9.53 -34.54 -2.35
CA ILE A 68 9.60 -34.22 -0.92
C ILE A 68 10.77 -34.96 -0.26
N ALA A 69 10.92 -36.25 -0.60
CA ALA A 69 12.00 -37.12 -0.10
C ALA A 69 13.39 -36.65 -0.56
N LYS A 70 13.56 -36.41 -1.87
CA LYS A 70 14.84 -35.95 -2.45
C LYS A 70 15.28 -34.61 -1.89
N GLY A 71 14.36 -33.66 -1.75
CA GLY A 71 14.61 -32.40 -1.08
C GLY A 71 15.61 -31.45 -1.75
N SER A 72 15.94 -31.64 -3.03
CA SER A 72 16.93 -30.85 -3.77
C SER A 72 16.62 -29.36 -3.86
N ASP A 73 15.34 -29.00 -3.79
CA ASP A 73 14.80 -27.65 -3.87
C ASP A 73 13.97 -27.30 -2.63
N ASP A 74 14.14 -28.07 -1.55
CA ASP A 74 13.44 -27.89 -0.30
C ASP A 74 11.91 -27.97 -0.37
N TYR A 75 11.39 -28.66 -1.37
CA TYR A 75 9.96 -28.82 -1.57
C TYR A 75 9.24 -29.42 -0.34
N ALA A 76 8.35 -28.63 0.25
CA ALA A 76 7.51 -28.99 1.39
C ALA A 76 6.11 -28.35 1.21
N PRO A 77 5.18 -29.03 0.53
CA PRO A 77 3.93 -28.42 0.12
C PRO A 77 3.03 -28.11 1.31
N ILE A 78 2.66 -26.83 1.47
CA ILE A 78 1.76 -26.36 2.54
C ILE A 78 0.26 -26.46 2.19
N SER A 79 -0.05 -26.68 0.91
CA SER A 79 -1.41 -26.77 0.39
C SER A 79 -2.01 -28.17 0.49
N LEU A 80 -1.16 -29.20 0.55
CA LEU A 80 -1.59 -30.59 0.72
C LEU A 80 -2.07 -30.80 2.17
N PRO A 81 -3.23 -31.46 2.35
CA PRO A 81 -3.68 -31.84 3.68
C PRO A 81 -2.83 -32.97 4.26
N GLU A 82 -3.08 -33.30 5.52
CA GLU A 82 -2.46 -34.43 6.20
C GLU A 82 -2.93 -35.78 5.62
N GLU A 83 -4.21 -35.88 5.30
CA GLU A 83 -4.85 -37.06 4.74
C GLU A 83 -5.06 -36.88 3.23
N PHE A 84 -4.41 -37.71 2.44
CA PHE A 84 -4.57 -37.78 0.99
C PHE A 84 -4.14 -39.16 0.49
N ASP A 85 -4.58 -39.49 -0.73
CA ASP A 85 -4.24 -40.71 -1.42
C ASP A 85 -3.08 -40.45 -2.39
N VAL A 86 -2.22 -41.45 -2.57
CA VAL A 86 -1.13 -41.44 -3.54
C VAL A 86 -1.48 -42.37 -4.70
N LEU A 87 -1.32 -41.86 -5.92
CA LEU A 87 -1.32 -42.67 -7.13
C LEU A 87 0.11 -43.20 -7.34
N THR A 88 0.30 -44.51 -7.18
CA THR A 88 1.61 -45.15 -7.37
C THR A 88 2.00 -45.18 -8.85
N PRO A 89 3.28 -45.38 -9.20
CA PRO A 89 3.71 -45.52 -10.59
C PRO A 89 3.01 -46.67 -11.34
N LEU A 90 2.53 -47.67 -10.61
CA LEU A 90 1.77 -48.81 -11.15
C LEU A 90 0.25 -48.57 -11.18
N GLY A 91 -0.22 -47.34 -10.92
CA GLY A 91 -1.63 -46.95 -11.01
C GLY A 91 -2.50 -47.36 -9.81
N PHE A 92 -1.90 -47.82 -8.71
CA PHE A 92 -2.65 -48.12 -7.49
C PHE A 92 -2.92 -46.85 -6.70
N LYS A 93 -4.12 -46.76 -6.14
CA LYS A 93 -4.51 -45.69 -5.21
C LYS A 93 -4.33 -46.18 -3.78
N VAL A 94 -3.43 -45.56 -3.02
CA VAL A 94 -3.09 -45.98 -1.66
C VAL A 94 -3.09 -44.77 -0.72
N PRO A 95 -3.70 -44.85 0.48
CA PRO A 95 -3.59 -43.78 1.47
C PRO A 95 -2.14 -43.50 1.84
N PHE A 96 -1.75 -42.22 1.89
CA PHE A 96 -0.36 -41.86 2.22
C PHE A 96 0.05 -42.34 3.62
N THR A 97 -0.88 -42.31 4.58
CA THR A 97 -0.68 -42.80 5.95
C THR A 97 -0.30 -44.27 6.01
N ASP A 98 -0.87 -45.10 5.13
CA ASP A 98 -0.56 -46.53 5.07
C ASP A 98 0.88 -46.74 4.57
N LEU A 99 1.28 -45.99 3.54
CA LEU A 99 2.61 -46.08 2.94
C LEU A 99 3.71 -45.72 3.93
N ILE A 100 3.56 -44.62 4.66
CA ILE A 100 4.53 -44.23 5.70
C ILE A 100 4.41 -45.06 6.99
N GLY A 101 3.29 -45.76 7.17
CA GLY A 101 3.05 -46.72 8.25
C GLY A 101 3.73 -48.08 8.02
N GLY A 102 4.48 -48.23 6.92
CA GLY A 102 5.21 -49.46 6.59
C GLY A 102 4.41 -50.46 5.77
N ARG A 103 3.21 -50.10 5.28
CA ARG A 103 2.49 -50.94 4.32
C ARG A 103 3.31 -51.02 3.02
N PRO A 104 3.62 -52.22 2.50
CA PRO A 104 4.39 -52.34 1.27
C PRO A 104 3.64 -51.72 0.09
N VAL A 105 4.38 -51.04 -0.78
CA VAL A 105 3.85 -50.51 -2.04
C VAL A 105 3.31 -51.69 -2.85
N PRO A 106 2.05 -51.64 -3.33
CA PRO A 106 1.51 -52.72 -4.14
C PRO A 106 2.38 -52.99 -5.38
N THR A 107 2.75 -54.25 -5.54
CA THR A 107 3.46 -54.76 -6.72
C THR A 107 2.55 -55.79 -7.38
N ALA A 108 2.30 -55.63 -8.68
CA ALA A 108 1.55 -56.61 -9.46
C ALA A 108 2.30 -56.90 -10.75
N ALA A 109 2.37 -58.19 -11.11
CA ALA A 109 2.86 -58.63 -12.40
C ALA A 109 1.83 -58.27 -13.49
N GLY A 110 2.29 -57.74 -14.62
CA GLY A 110 1.43 -57.48 -15.80
C GLY A 110 0.66 -56.16 -15.79
N VAL A 111 1.03 -55.18 -14.95
CA VAL A 111 0.47 -53.82 -15.06
C VAL A 111 0.89 -53.21 -16.40
N VAL A 112 -0.09 -52.92 -17.25
CA VAL A 112 0.11 -52.28 -18.55
C VAL A 112 0.18 -50.77 -18.36
N ASP A 113 1.14 -50.13 -19.01
CA ASP A 113 1.22 -48.68 -19.08
C ASP A 113 0.00 -48.14 -19.82
N LYS A 114 -0.82 -47.34 -19.13
CA LYS A 114 -2.03 -46.73 -19.69
C LYS A 114 -1.74 -45.54 -20.62
N LEU A 115 -0.49 -45.07 -20.69
CA LEU A 115 -0.12 -43.91 -21.48
C LEU A 115 -0.01 -44.29 -22.97
N GLU A 116 -0.68 -43.56 -23.85
CA GLU A 116 -0.57 -43.74 -25.30
C GLU A 116 0.83 -43.29 -25.78
N LEU A 117 1.73 -44.25 -25.98
CA LEU A 117 3.11 -44.02 -26.40
C LEU A 117 3.38 -44.66 -27.77
N PRO A 118 4.30 -44.11 -28.59
CA PRO A 118 4.83 -44.77 -29.78
C PRO A 118 5.45 -46.14 -29.47
N GLU A 119 5.49 -47.05 -30.45
CA GLU A 119 5.95 -48.44 -30.22
C GLU A 119 7.40 -48.55 -29.71
N ASP A 120 8.25 -47.61 -30.10
CA ASP A 120 9.67 -47.51 -29.73
C ASP A 120 9.89 -46.87 -28.35
N ARG A 121 8.86 -46.25 -27.74
CA ARG A 121 8.97 -45.53 -26.47
C ARG A 121 8.14 -46.20 -25.38
N LYS A 122 8.79 -46.55 -24.27
CA LYS A 122 8.15 -47.20 -23.12
C LYS A 122 8.66 -46.61 -21.80
N ARG A 123 7.78 -46.50 -20.81
CA ARG A 123 8.17 -46.09 -19.46
C ARG A 123 8.65 -47.27 -18.65
N ASP A 124 9.74 -47.08 -17.92
CA ASP A 124 10.22 -48.06 -16.95
C ASP A 124 9.45 -47.91 -15.62
N LEU A 125 8.24 -48.45 -15.61
CA LEU A 125 7.36 -48.41 -14.44
C LEU A 125 7.98 -49.14 -13.23
N ALA A 126 8.79 -50.17 -13.46
CA ALA A 126 9.45 -50.94 -12.40
C ALA A 126 10.52 -50.08 -11.69
N THR A 127 11.39 -49.40 -12.45
CA THR A 127 12.36 -48.46 -11.90
C THR A 127 11.67 -47.29 -11.21
N MET A 128 10.59 -46.75 -11.77
CA MET A 128 9.81 -45.69 -11.13
C MET A 128 9.22 -46.15 -9.78
N ASN A 129 8.63 -47.35 -9.73
CA ASN A 129 8.07 -47.91 -8.50
C ASN A 129 9.15 -48.18 -7.45
N THR A 130 10.34 -48.59 -7.88
CA THR A 130 11.50 -48.80 -7.01
C THR A 130 11.99 -47.47 -6.42
N LYS A 131 12.15 -46.43 -7.25
CA LYS A 131 12.50 -45.06 -6.79
C LYS A 131 11.48 -44.51 -5.81
N PHE A 132 10.20 -44.75 -6.06
CA PHE A 132 9.12 -44.36 -5.16
C PHE A 132 9.20 -45.09 -3.81
N GLY A 133 9.42 -46.41 -3.81
CA GLY A 133 9.64 -47.19 -2.59
C GLY A 133 10.85 -46.71 -1.78
N GLN A 134 11.97 -46.40 -2.46
CA GLN A 134 13.15 -45.81 -1.82
C GLN A 134 12.85 -44.43 -1.20
N ALA A 135 12.10 -43.59 -1.91
CA ALA A 135 11.70 -42.28 -1.40
C ALA A 135 10.83 -42.38 -0.14
N LEU A 136 9.93 -43.37 -0.07
CA LEU A 136 9.13 -43.63 1.13
C LEU A 136 10.00 -43.99 2.35
N GLY A 137 11.12 -44.70 2.13
CA GLY A 137 12.07 -45.03 3.19
C GLY A 137 12.75 -43.81 3.84
N ALA A 138 12.72 -42.65 3.20
CA ALA A 138 13.21 -41.40 3.79
C ALA A 138 12.24 -40.80 4.80
N PHE A 139 10.95 -41.17 4.80
CA PHE A 139 9.98 -40.66 5.77
C PHE A 139 10.14 -41.36 7.11
N LYS A 140 10.42 -40.60 8.18
CA LYS A 140 10.54 -41.18 9.52
C LYS A 140 9.16 -41.48 10.09
N PRO A 141 8.98 -42.65 10.74
CA PRO A 141 7.73 -42.96 11.42
C PRO A 141 7.41 -41.90 12.46
N GLN A 142 6.13 -41.53 12.55
CA GLN A 142 5.64 -40.50 13.45
C GLN A 142 4.26 -40.91 13.99
N SER A 143 3.99 -40.59 15.26
CA SER A 143 2.62 -40.74 15.79
C SER A 143 1.65 -39.83 15.04
N ALA A 144 0.41 -40.28 14.86
CA ALA A 144 -0.64 -39.49 14.23
C ALA A 144 -0.81 -38.13 14.91
N GLU A 145 -0.88 -38.11 16.25
CA GLU A 145 -0.97 -36.89 17.04
C GLU A 145 0.20 -35.92 16.79
N GLY A 146 1.44 -36.45 16.77
CA GLY A 146 2.62 -35.63 16.52
C GLY A 146 2.62 -35.04 15.12
N ARG A 147 2.15 -35.79 14.12
CA ARG A 147 2.04 -35.32 12.73
C ARG A 147 1.00 -34.22 12.62
N THR A 148 -0.21 -34.45 13.15
CA THR A 148 -1.29 -33.47 13.19
C THR A 148 -0.83 -32.18 13.84
N GLU A 149 -0.13 -32.24 14.98
CA GLU A 149 0.38 -31.05 15.66
C GLU A 149 1.34 -30.23 14.78
N ARG A 150 2.28 -30.87 14.08
CA ARG A 150 3.21 -30.14 13.18
C ARG A 150 2.51 -29.49 11.99
N PHE A 151 1.50 -30.16 11.42
CA PHE A 151 0.65 -29.55 10.38
C PHE A 151 -0.14 -28.37 10.93
N GLN A 152 -0.68 -28.45 12.15
CA GLN A 152 -1.39 -27.34 12.78
C GLN A 152 -0.47 -26.15 13.04
N LEU A 153 0.73 -26.36 13.59
CA LEU A 153 1.73 -25.30 13.80
C LEU A 153 2.10 -24.56 12.50
N THR A 154 2.21 -25.30 11.40
CA THR A 154 2.44 -24.71 10.06
C THR A 154 1.27 -23.81 9.68
N LYS A 155 0.03 -24.31 9.80
CA LYS A 155 -1.19 -23.57 9.48
C LYS A 155 -1.43 -22.36 10.41
N ASP A 156 -1.05 -22.44 11.69
CA ASP A 156 -1.10 -21.36 12.67
C ASP A 156 -0.13 -20.23 12.28
N THR A 157 1.04 -20.58 11.76
CA THR A 157 2.02 -19.60 11.24
C THR A 157 1.53 -18.94 9.94
N VAL A 158 0.95 -19.73 9.03
CA VAL A 158 0.32 -19.21 7.80
C VAL A 158 -0.78 -18.20 8.14
N TRP A 159 -1.55 -18.41 9.21
CA TRP A 159 -2.57 -17.46 9.64
C TRP A 159 -1.98 -16.10 10.03
N TRP A 160 -0.88 -16.06 10.79
CA TRP A 160 -0.19 -14.80 11.09
C TRP A 160 0.30 -14.09 9.83
N ARG A 161 0.87 -14.83 8.87
CA ARG A 161 1.32 -14.25 7.61
C ARG A 161 0.16 -13.71 6.77
N ARG A 162 -1.03 -14.33 6.86
CA ARG A 162 -2.27 -13.80 6.27
C ARG A 162 -2.71 -12.50 6.94
N GLY A 163 -2.64 -12.41 8.26
CA GLY A 163 -2.92 -11.16 8.99
C GLY A 163 -1.96 -10.04 8.59
N LEU A 164 -0.66 -10.36 8.57
CA LEU A 164 0.40 -9.44 8.15
C LEU A 164 0.21 -8.92 6.72
N TYR A 165 -0.25 -9.78 5.79
CA TYR A 165 -0.60 -9.35 4.43
C TYR A 165 -1.62 -8.19 4.44
N TYR A 166 -2.67 -8.29 5.25
CA TYR A 166 -3.67 -7.22 5.33
C TYR A 166 -3.10 -5.95 5.99
N VAL A 167 -2.21 -6.06 6.97
CA VAL A 167 -1.50 -4.90 7.55
C VAL A 167 -0.67 -4.19 6.49
N MET A 168 0.13 -4.93 5.73
CA MET A 168 0.95 -4.36 4.65
C MET A 168 0.09 -3.76 3.53
N LEU A 169 -1.02 -4.42 3.17
CA LEU A 169 -1.97 -3.89 2.20
C LEU A 169 -2.58 -2.57 2.69
N SER A 170 -2.97 -2.47 3.96
CA SER A 170 -3.47 -1.22 4.54
C SER A 170 -2.43 -0.11 4.48
N ILE A 171 -1.16 -0.39 4.77
CA ILE A 171 -0.07 0.60 4.63
C ILE A 171 0.09 1.04 3.17
N ALA A 172 0.03 0.11 2.22
CA ALA A 172 0.09 0.46 0.80
C ALA A 172 -1.11 1.31 0.35
N VAL A 173 -2.32 1.03 0.86
CA VAL A 173 -3.52 1.85 0.61
C VAL A 173 -3.37 3.23 1.25
N LEU A 174 -2.81 3.33 2.46
CA LEU A 174 -2.52 4.61 3.11
C LEU A 174 -1.51 5.44 2.30
N PHE A 175 -0.48 4.80 1.72
CA PHE A 175 0.43 5.46 0.79
C PHE A 175 -0.28 5.95 -0.48
N ALA A 176 -1.14 5.10 -1.07
CA ALA A 176 -1.90 5.47 -2.25
C ALA A 176 -2.84 6.65 -1.95
N ALA A 177 -3.48 6.68 -0.79
CA ALA A 177 -4.36 7.75 -0.33
C ALA A 177 -3.63 8.91 0.37
N PHE A 178 -2.29 8.90 0.41
CA PHE A 178 -1.50 9.83 1.22
C PHE A 178 -1.77 11.31 0.90
N PRO A 179 -1.85 11.76 -0.37
CA PRO A 179 -2.15 13.16 -0.70
C PRO A 179 -3.47 13.65 -0.11
N LEU A 180 -4.42 12.73 0.04
CA LEU A 180 -5.74 13.04 0.57
C LEU A 180 -5.73 13.07 2.11
N LEU A 181 -4.82 12.34 2.76
CA LEU A 181 -4.84 12.12 4.22
C LEU A 181 -3.83 12.98 4.99
N ALA A 182 -2.71 13.33 4.37
CA ALA A 182 -1.54 13.87 5.06
C ALA A 182 -1.80 15.21 5.77
N GLY A 183 -2.59 16.11 5.16
CA GLY A 183 -2.96 17.40 5.74
C GLY A 183 -3.85 17.34 6.98
N TYR A 184 -4.41 16.17 7.31
CA TYR A 184 -5.37 16.00 8.41
C TYR A 184 -4.79 15.33 9.66
N VAL A 185 -3.63 14.69 9.55
CA VAL A 185 -3.04 13.91 10.63
C VAL A 185 -1.91 14.72 11.26
N THR A 186 -2.23 15.63 12.17
CA THR A 186 -1.20 16.33 12.95
C THR A 186 -0.83 15.49 14.18
N LEU A 187 0.26 14.74 14.11
CA LEU A 187 0.81 14.09 15.30
C LEU A 187 1.66 15.11 16.06
N GLY A 188 1.15 15.68 17.16
CA GLY A 188 1.88 16.73 17.92
C GLY A 188 3.28 16.35 18.43
N ALA A 189 3.69 15.08 18.31
CA ALA A 189 5.02 14.58 18.65
C ALA A 189 6.01 14.53 17.46
N THR A 190 5.64 14.94 16.24
CA THR A 190 6.48 14.78 15.03
C THR A 190 7.33 15.98 14.66
N GLY A 191 7.29 17.12 15.36
CA GLY A 191 8.00 18.34 14.92
C GLY A 191 9.50 18.16 14.65
N GLN A 192 10.21 17.40 15.50
CA GLN A 192 11.63 17.08 15.27
C GLN A 192 11.84 16.03 14.16
N LEU A 193 10.91 15.08 14.04
CA LEU A 193 10.94 14.05 13.00
C LEU A 193 10.69 14.68 11.61
N GLU A 194 9.79 15.65 11.51
CA GLU A 194 9.50 16.40 10.30
C GLU A 194 10.70 17.23 9.86
N GLN A 195 11.37 17.92 10.78
CA GLN A 195 12.61 18.66 10.46
C GLN A 195 13.70 17.71 9.93
N ALA A 196 13.93 16.58 10.60
CA ALA A 196 14.91 15.59 10.16
C ALA A 196 14.54 14.92 8.82
N ALA A 197 13.27 14.59 8.63
CA ALA A 197 12.78 13.95 7.41
C ALA A 197 12.75 14.93 6.22
N ASN A 198 12.43 16.21 6.42
CA ASN A 198 12.47 17.25 5.39
C ASN A 198 13.88 17.41 4.81
N GLY A 199 14.91 17.40 5.68
CA GLY A 199 16.31 17.50 5.26
C GLY A 199 16.79 16.34 4.38
N LEU A 200 16.14 15.17 4.46
CA LEU A 200 16.45 14.00 3.64
C LEU A 200 15.52 13.86 2.42
N ALA A 201 14.24 14.20 2.57
CA ALA A 201 13.23 14.04 1.53
C ALA A 201 13.44 15.04 0.39
N GLY A 202 13.75 16.31 0.69
CA GLY A 202 13.91 17.37 -0.31
C GLY A 202 14.90 17.03 -1.43
N PRO A 203 16.16 16.65 -1.11
CA PRO A 203 17.17 16.29 -2.13
C PRO A 203 16.79 15.06 -2.96
N VAL A 204 16.23 14.02 -2.32
CA VAL A 204 15.85 12.78 -3.00
C VAL A 204 14.68 13.02 -3.94
N ILE A 205 13.67 13.77 -3.49
CA ILE A 205 12.49 14.11 -4.27
C ILE A 205 12.84 15.04 -5.43
N GLY A 206 13.68 16.06 -5.20
CA GLY A 206 14.17 16.95 -6.24
C GLY A 206 14.93 16.23 -7.37
N LEU A 207 15.57 15.10 -7.06
CA LEU A 207 16.29 14.29 -8.06
C LEU A 207 15.33 13.48 -8.94
N ILE A 208 14.20 13.02 -8.39
CA ILE A 208 13.25 12.17 -9.12
C ILE A 208 12.06 12.92 -9.71
N SER A 209 11.75 14.14 -9.22
CA SER A 209 10.58 14.92 -9.64
C SER A 209 10.55 15.21 -11.14
N GLY A 210 11.71 15.45 -11.76
CA GLY A 210 11.84 15.64 -13.21
C GLY A 210 11.54 14.39 -14.06
N PHE A 211 11.48 13.21 -13.45
CA PHE A 211 11.17 11.93 -14.11
C PHE A 211 9.75 11.42 -13.82
N LEU A 212 9.03 12.08 -12.91
CA LEU A 212 7.70 11.65 -12.51
C LEU A 212 6.63 12.26 -13.44
N PRO A 213 5.60 11.49 -13.83
CA PRO A 213 4.46 12.05 -14.56
C PRO A 213 3.74 13.06 -13.68
N GLY A 214 3.11 14.09 -14.28
CA GLY A 214 2.35 15.10 -13.54
C GLY A 214 1.26 14.52 -12.63
N LEU A 215 0.78 13.30 -12.92
CA LEU A 215 -0.12 12.54 -12.04
C LEU A 215 0.47 12.33 -10.63
N ALA A 216 1.79 12.21 -10.47
CA ALA A 216 2.43 11.99 -9.18
C ALA A 216 2.64 13.27 -8.36
N ALA A 217 2.38 14.46 -8.92
CA ALA A 217 2.61 15.74 -8.25
C ALA A 217 1.90 15.85 -6.87
N PRO A 218 0.64 15.40 -6.68
CA PRO A 218 0.00 15.43 -5.37
C PRO A 218 0.71 14.58 -4.31
N TRP A 219 1.33 13.47 -4.70
CA TRP A 219 2.12 12.63 -3.79
C TRP A 219 3.46 13.27 -3.46
N VAL A 220 4.10 13.89 -4.45
CA VAL A 220 5.35 14.62 -4.26
C VAL A 220 5.13 15.74 -3.24
N ASP A 221 4.13 16.59 -3.47
CA ASP A 221 3.79 17.72 -2.60
C ASP A 221 3.42 17.25 -1.18
N ALA A 222 2.55 16.25 -1.06
CA ALA A 222 2.15 15.74 0.24
C ALA A 222 3.33 15.13 1.02
N VAL A 223 4.26 14.44 0.36
CA VAL A 223 5.45 13.87 1.00
C VAL A 223 6.46 14.95 1.37
N THR A 224 6.60 16.01 0.59
CA THR A 224 7.46 17.15 0.97
C THR A 224 6.90 17.93 2.14
N THR A 225 5.58 18.14 2.17
CA THR A 225 4.90 18.89 3.23
C THR A 225 4.78 18.09 4.53
N HIS A 226 4.59 16.77 4.43
CA HIS A 226 4.39 15.86 5.58
C HIS A 226 5.40 14.71 5.61
N SER A 227 6.70 15.03 5.46
CA SER A 227 7.77 14.05 5.34
C SER A 227 7.91 13.10 6.53
N GLY A 228 7.62 13.57 7.75
CA GLY A 228 7.68 12.75 8.96
C GLY A 228 6.68 11.58 8.91
N LEU A 229 5.43 11.84 8.52
CA LEU A 229 4.40 10.81 8.35
C LEU A 229 4.75 9.84 7.23
N ALA A 230 5.22 10.37 6.10
CA ALA A 230 5.67 9.55 4.98
C ALA A 230 6.80 8.60 5.40
N ALA A 231 7.79 9.11 6.14
CA ALA A 231 8.89 8.33 6.68
C ALA A 231 8.41 7.22 7.63
N ILE A 232 7.45 7.50 8.52
CA ILE A 232 6.84 6.49 9.40
C ILE A 232 6.22 5.37 8.58
N LEU A 233 5.45 5.69 7.54
CA LEU A 233 4.83 4.68 6.68
C LEU A 233 5.88 3.83 5.93
N VAL A 234 6.99 4.45 5.47
CA VAL A 234 8.07 3.72 4.77
C VAL A 234 8.76 2.75 5.73
N VAL A 235 9.12 3.23 6.92
CA VAL A 235 9.76 2.43 7.97
C VAL A 235 8.84 1.29 8.42
N ALA A 236 7.54 1.57 8.61
CA ALA A 236 6.55 0.55 8.94
C ALA A 236 6.44 -0.51 7.85
N LEU A 237 6.39 -0.12 6.57
CA LEU A 237 6.34 -1.05 5.44
C LEU A 237 7.61 -1.93 5.41
N GLY A 238 8.79 -1.33 5.56
CA GLY A 238 10.06 -2.06 5.61
C GLY A 238 10.13 -3.06 6.77
N PHE A 239 9.69 -2.66 7.96
CA PHE A 239 9.61 -3.53 9.13
C PHE A 239 8.68 -4.73 8.90
N PHE A 240 7.50 -4.50 8.34
CA PHE A 240 6.55 -5.59 8.07
C PHE A 240 6.98 -6.49 6.91
N LEU A 241 7.70 -5.96 5.91
CA LEU A 241 8.35 -6.76 4.86
C LEU A 241 9.41 -7.71 5.47
N TRP A 242 10.19 -7.22 6.43
CA TRP A 242 11.14 -8.05 7.17
C TRP A 242 10.43 -9.15 7.98
N ILE A 243 9.37 -8.82 8.73
CA ILE A 243 8.55 -9.83 9.43
C ILE A 243 7.97 -10.85 8.45
N ASN A 244 7.51 -10.43 7.27
CA ASN A 244 7.00 -11.34 6.23
C ASN A 244 8.08 -12.32 5.76
N GLY A 245 9.33 -11.86 5.61
CA GLY A 245 10.48 -12.74 5.35
C GLY A 245 10.71 -13.76 6.45
N VAL A 246 10.70 -13.33 7.72
CA VAL A 246 10.83 -14.22 8.88
C VAL A 246 9.71 -15.27 8.91
N LEU A 247 8.45 -14.85 8.73
CA LEU A 247 7.32 -15.77 8.72
C LEU A 247 7.37 -16.75 7.54
N ARG A 248 7.84 -16.32 6.36
CA ARG A 248 8.06 -17.21 5.22
C ARG A 248 9.01 -18.35 5.58
N THR A 249 10.21 -18.03 6.07
CA THR A 249 11.20 -19.05 6.47
C THR A 249 10.62 -19.99 7.52
N ARG A 250 9.91 -19.45 8.52
CA ARG A 250 9.27 -20.28 9.56
C ARG A 250 8.19 -21.21 9.05
N ILE A 251 7.43 -20.79 8.03
CA ILE A 251 6.44 -21.65 7.38
C ILE A 251 7.15 -22.78 6.65
N ASP A 252 8.20 -22.47 5.90
CA ASP A 252 8.97 -23.47 5.15
C ASP A 252 9.63 -24.48 6.11
N ASP A 253 10.24 -24.03 7.20
CA ASP A 253 10.84 -24.89 8.23
C ASP A 253 9.79 -25.82 8.87
N ARG A 254 8.64 -25.27 9.29
CA ARG A 254 7.56 -26.04 9.91
C ARG A 254 6.92 -27.02 8.94
N ALA A 255 6.78 -26.63 7.67
CA ALA A 255 6.27 -27.51 6.63
C ALA A 255 7.21 -28.71 6.43
N ARG A 256 8.53 -28.51 6.38
CA ARG A 256 9.51 -29.60 6.29
C ARG A 256 9.43 -30.54 7.50
N LEU A 257 9.34 -29.97 8.70
CA LEU A 257 9.18 -30.75 9.93
C LEU A 257 7.87 -31.55 9.94
N ALA A 258 6.79 -31.02 9.37
CA ALA A 258 5.51 -31.70 9.25
C ALA A 258 5.57 -32.93 8.33
N TRP A 259 6.44 -32.90 7.30
CA TRP A 259 6.68 -34.06 6.42
C TRP A 259 7.69 -35.06 6.98
N ASN A 260 8.50 -34.67 7.99
CA ASN A 260 9.38 -35.55 8.78
C ASN A 260 10.30 -36.47 7.97
N VAL A 261 10.95 -35.92 6.94
CA VAL A 261 11.87 -36.67 6.05
C VAL A 261 13.31 -36.61 6.55
N ASP A 262 13.98 -37.76 6.62
CA ASP A 262 15.43 -37.87 6.72
C ASP A 262 16.08 -37.72 5.35
N ARG A 263 16.84 -36.64 5.14
CA ARG A 263 17.49 -36.39 3.86
C ARG A 263 18.93 -36.89 3.80
N GLY A 264 19.46 -37.53 4.86
CA GLY A 264 20.83 -38.09 4.90
C GLY A 264 21.97 -37.08 4.79
N GLN A 265 21.68 -35.84 4.40
CA GLN A 265 22.61 -34.72 4.43
C GLN A 265 22.61 -34.13 5.83
N GLY A 266 23.78 -33.75 6.33
CA GLY A 266 23.97 -32.90 7.51
C GLY A 266 23.39 -31.48 7.35
N VAL A 267 22.27 -31.34 6.63
CA VAL A 267 21.31 -30.26 6.82
C VAL A 267 20.87 -30.39 8.27
N ARG A 268 21.64 -29.75 9.14
CA ARG A 268 21.09 -29.11 10.32
C ARG A 268 19.96 -28.24 9.76
N VAL A 269 18.75 -28.79 9.63
CA VAL A 269 17.58 -28.01 9.99
C VAL A 269 17.95 -27.65 11.42
N PRO A 270 18.46 -26.42 11.67
CA PRO A 270 18.77 -26.08 13.04
C PRO A 270 17.42 -26.33 13.72
N PRO A 271 17.35 -27.17 14.77
CA PRO A 271 16.20 -27.14 15.64
C PRO A 271 15.99 -25.66 15.86
N SER A 272 14.89 -25.10 15.36
CA SER A 272 14.77 -23.66 15.32
C SER A 272 14.47 -23.27 16.76
N ASP A 273 15.51 -23.30 17.59
CA ASP A 273 15.42 -23.24 19.02
C ASP A 273 14.92 -21.83 19.30
N ARG A 274 13.92 -21.75 20.19
CA ARG A 274 13.43 -20.45 20.65
C ARG A 274 14.62 -19.58 21.06
N ASN A 275 15.64 -20.18 21.67
CA ASN A 275 16.87 -19.52 22.07
C ASN A 275 17.63 -18.91 20.89
N ASP A 276 17.80 -19.57 19.75
CA ASP A 276 18.53 -18.98 18.62
C ASP A 276 17.77 -17.83 17.94
N ALA A 277 16.44 -17.95 17.86
CA ALA A 277 15.58 -16.87 17.38
C ALA A 277 15.62 -15.66 18.32
N HIS A 278 15.45 -15.91 19.62
CA HIS A 278 15.46 -14.89 20.66
C HIS A 278 16.85 -14.28 20.87
N ARG A 279 17.93 -15.05 20.67
CA ARG A 279 19.31 -14.56 20.65
C ARG A 279 19.53 -13.63 19.49
N ARG A 280 19.11 -14.00 18.28
CA ARG A 280 19.22 -13.13 17.10
C ARG A 280 18.38 -11.87 17.26
N SER A 281 17.14 -11.97 17.73
CA SER A 281 16.29 -10.79 17.95
C SER A 281 16.78 -9.91 19.11
N ALA A 282 17.32 -10.50 20.18
CA ALA A 282 17.92 -9.76 21.28
C ALA A 282 19.22 -9.08 20.86
N LEU A 283 20.04 -9.72 20.01
CA LEU A 283 21.24 -9.11 19.44
C LEU A 283 20.87 -7.96 18.49
N ILE A 284 19.91 -8.18 17.57
CA ILE A 284 19.42 -7.13 16.67
C ILE A 284 18.82 -5.98 17.48
N GLY A 285 17.99 -6.28 18.49
CA GLY A 285 17.42 -5.28 19.39
C GLY A 285 18.48 -4.48 20.14
N ALA A 286 19.51 -5.15 20.68
CA ALA A 286 20.63 -4.48 21.34
C ALA A 286 21.38 -3.55 20.38
N VAL A 287 21.66 -4.00 19.16
CA VAL A 287 22.34 -3.19 18.13
C VAL A 287 21.48 -2.00 17.71
N VAL A 288 20.23 -2.23 17.31
CA VAL A 288 19.32 -1.17 16.83
C VAL A 288 19.04 -0.14 17.93
N LEU A 289 18.66 -0.59 19.14
CA LEU A 289 18.41 0.32 20.26
C LEU A 289 19.68 1.05 20.70
N GLY A 290 20.85 0.41 20.60
CA GLY A 290 22.14 1.05 20.85
C GLY A 290 22.47 2.14 19.84
N PHE A 291 22.24 1.89 18.55
CA PHE A 291 22.37 2.91 17.50
C PHE A 291 21.36 4.05 17.68
N CYS A 292 20.11 3.75 18.03
CA CYS A 292 19.10 4.76 18.33
C CYS A 292 19.48 5.59 19.58
N ALA A 293 20.01 4.97 20.63
CA ALA A 293 20.51 5.68 21.81
C ALA A 293 21.71 6.58 21.47
N LEU A 294 22.64 6.10 20.63
CA LEU A 294 23.76 6.91 20.15
C LEU A 294 23.30 8.07 19.26
N ALA A 295 22.32 7.85 18.39
CA ALA A 295 21.74 8.90 17.55
C ALA A 295 20.98 9.95 18.37
N ALA A 296 20.21 9.53 19.37
CA ALA A 296 19.56 10.42 20.33
C ALA A 296 20.56 11.16 21.24
N GLY A 297 21.74 10.56 21.44
CA GLY A 297 22.80 11.08 22.29
C GLY A 297 23.89 11.88 21.58
N ARG A 298 23.79 12.16 20.27
CA ARG A 298 24.77 13.01 19.58
C ARG A 298 24.47 14.49 19.80
N PRO A 299 25.34 15.25 20.49
CA PRO A 299 25.32 16.70 20.49
C PRO A 299 26.27 17.16 19.38
N TRP A 300 25.80 17.25 18.14
CA TRP A 300 26.60 17.86 17.08
C TRP A 300 25.73 18.75 16.20
N GLU A 301 25.36 19.91 16.78
CA GLU A 301 25.34 21.25 16.16
C GLU A 301 24.69 22.29 17.10
N HIS A 302 25.17 22.38 18.34
CA HIS A 302 24.97 23.60 19.16
C HIS A 302 26.32 24.21 19.50
N SER A 303 27.07 24.54 18.45
CA SER A 303 28.22 25.43 18.53
C SER A 303 27.81 26.84 18.04
N PHE A 304 26.75 27.43 18.60
CA PHE A 304 26.57 28.88 18.51
C PHE A 304 25.56 29.40 19.56
N ILE A 305 26.13 30.10 20.55
CA ILE A 305 25.54 31.09 21.48
C ILE A 305 24.39 30.62 22.40
N LEU A 306 24.65 30.74 23.71
CA LEU A 306 23.69 30.62 24.80
C LEU A 306 22.45 31.52 24.56
N GLU A 307 21.31 30.91 24.26
CA GLU A 307 20.04 31.36 24.85
C GLU A 307 19.35 30.16 25.52
N TRP A 308 19.39 30.20 26.84
CA TRP A 308 18.75 29.26 27.75
C TRP A 308 17.23 29.39 27.66
N LYS A 309 16.60 28.65 26.75
CA LYS A 309 15.19 28.28 26.88
C LYS A 309 15.08 26.83 27.39
N SER A 310 14.68 26.74 28.65
CA SER A 310 14.04 25.59 29.32
C SER A 310 14.74 24.23 29.26
N ILE A 311 15.45 23.87 30.35
CA ILE A 311 15.93 22.50 30.64
C ILE A 311 14.81 21.44 30.55
N ALA A 312 13.53 21.83 30.70
CA ALA A 312 12.41 20.91 30.70
C ALA A 312 12.08 20.34 29.30
N GLU A 313 12.40 21.05 28.21
CA GLU A 313 12.10 20.59 26.84
C GLU A 313 13.19 19.73 26.20
N THR A 314 14.42 19.73 26.74
CA THR A 314 15.52 18.86 26.26
C THR A 314 15.76 17.65 27.17
N ALA A 315 15.24 17.67 28.40
CA ALA A 315 15.34 16.56 29.35
C ALA A 315 14.73 15.26 28.81
N TRP A 316 13.60 15.32 28.09
CA TRP A 316 12.94 14.10 27.59
C TRP A 316 13.77 13.35 26.55
N ILE A 317 14.59 14.04 25.74
CA ILE A 317 15.49 13.41 24.74
C ILE A 317 16.61 12.66 25.45
N ALA A 318 17.19 13.26 26.49
CA ALA A 318 18.19 12.60 27.33
C ALA A 318 17.61 11.38 28.06
N TRP A 319 16.38 11.50 28.59
CA TRP A 319 15.67 10.38 29.21
C TRP A 319 15.28 9.29 28.20
N ALA A 320 14.89 9.65 26.98
CA ALA A 320 14.61 8.71 25.89
C ALA A 320 15.88 7.98 25.43
N GLY A 321 17.00 8.70 25.25
CA GLY A 321 18.31 8.12 24.95
C GLY A 321 18.78 7.16 26.05
N LEU A 322 18.65 7.55 27.33
CA LEU A 322 18.97 6.70 28.47
C LEU A 322 18.08 5.45 28.52
N PHE A 323 16.77 5.59 28.29
CA PHE A 323 15.84 4.47 28.24
C PHE A 323 16.20 3.49 27.12
N LEU A 324 16.52 3.99 25.93
CA LEU A 324 16.97 3.17 24.80
C LEU A 324 18.30 2.45 25.09
N ALA A 325 19.23 3.10 25.78
CA ALA A 325 20.50 2.50 26.21
C ALA A 325 20.28 1.38 27.24
N VAL A 326 19.42 1.61 28.25
CA VAL A 326 19.05 0.59 29.25
C VAL A 326 18.35 -0.60 28.58
N ALA A 327 17.43 -0.34 27.65
CA ALA A 327 16.76 -1.38 26.87
C ALA A 327 17.76 -2.19 26.00
N SER A 328 18.73 -1.51 25.38
CA SER A 328 19.83 -2.16 24.64
C SER A 328 20.66 -3.09 25.53
N LEU A 329 21.05 -2.63 26.73
CA LEU A 329 21.78 -3.44 27.71
C LEU A 329 20.96 -4.63 28.21
N GLY A 330 19.65 -4.44 28.44
CA GLY A 330 18.73 -5.54 28.79
C GLY A 330 18.61 -6.60 27.67
N CYS A 331 18.54 -6.17 26.41
CA CYS A 331 18.59 -7.06 25.26
C CYS A 331 19.94 -7.79 25.16
N LEU A 332 21.06 -7.11 25.39
CA LEU A 332 22.39 -7.71 25.38
C LEU A 332 22.57 -8.74 26.50
N ALA A 333 22.13 -8.43 27.72
CA ALA A 333 22.15 -9.35 28.85
C ALA A 333 21.28 -10.59 28.56
N THR A 334 20.12 -10.39 27.95
CA THR A 334 19.25 -11.50 27.50
C THR A 334 19.94 -12.36 26.44
N TYR A 335 20.64 -11.74 25.47
CA TYR A 335 21.44 -12.47 24.48
C TYR A 335 22.54 -13.31 25.12
N LEU A 336 23.30 -12.75 26.07
CA LEU A 336 24.37 -13.45 26.77
C LEU A 336 23.83 -14.60 27.62
N PHE A 337 22.75 -14.37 28.36
CA PHE A 337 22.07 -15.38 29.16
C PHE A 337 21.52 -16.55 28.33
N LEU A 338 20.87 -16.25 27.20
CA LEU A 338 20.38 -17.27 26.28
C LEU A 338 21.51 -17.99 25.53
N SER A 339 22.68 -17.36 25.38
CA SER A 339 23.87 -17.99 24.79
C SER A 339 24.57 -18.94 25.77
N ALA A 340 24.48 -18.67 27.08
CA ALA A 340 25.07 -19.50 28.13
C ALA A 340 24.21 -20.74 28.48
N ARG A 341 22.88 -20.66 28.31
CA ARG A 341 21.98 -21.82 28.49
C ARG A 341 21.88 -22.59 27.17
N GLY A 342 22.37 -23.83 27.17
CA GLY A 342 22.24 -24.75 26.04
C GLY A 342 20.79 -24.95 25.54
N PRO A 343 20.62 -25.61 24.38
CA PRO A 343 19.32 -25.76 23.72
C PRO A 343 18.31 -26.48 24.62
N ARG A 344 17.08 -25.94 24.70
CA ARG A 344 15.93 -26.54 25.41
C ARG A 344 14.81 -26.78 24.44
N ALA A 345 14.14 -27.93 24.55
CA ALA A 345 12.91 -28.22 23.82
C ALA A 345 11.87 -27.09 24.06
N ALA A 346 11.57 -26.34 23.00
CA ALA A 346 10.72 -25.17 23.08
C ALA A 346 9.24 -25.57 23.15
N SER A 347 8.50 -25.08 24.15
CA SER A 347 7.04 -25.14 24.16
C SER A 347 6.45 -24.29 23.01
N THR A 348 5.27 -24.68 22.54
CA THR A 348 4.53 -23.94 21.50
C THR A 348 4.38 -22.47 21.89
N PRO A 349 4.84 -21.52 21.06
CA PRO A 349 4.72 -20.09 21.35
C PRO A 349 3.26 -19.66 21.57
N VAL A 350 3.04 -18.75 22.51
CA VAL A 350 1.71 -18.18 22.82
C VAL A 350 1.04 -17.60 21.58
N SER A 351 1.80 -16.99 20.67
CA SER A 351 1.26 -16.46 19.40
C SER A 351 0.63 -17.54 18.52
N LEU A 352 1.16 -18.76 18.50
CA LEU A 352 0.57 -19.87 17.74
C LEU A 352 -0.67 -20.43 18.45
N VAL A 353 -0.68 -20.45 19.78
CA VAL A 353 -1.86 -20.80 20.57
C VAL A 353 -3.02 -19.83 20.28
N ILE A 354 -2.75 -18.52 20.26
CA ILE A 354 -3.73 -17.49 19.90
C ILE A 354 -4.23 -17.69 18.46
N ALA A 355 -3.33 -17.90 17.50
CA ALA A 355 -3.71 -18.15 16.12
C ALA A 355 -4.64 -19.36 16.01
N ARG A 356 -4.33 -20.46 16.72
CA ARG A 356 -5.14 -21.66 16.75
C ARG A 356 -6.52 -21.41 17.37
N ALA A 357 -6.58 -20.70 18.49
CA ALA A 357 -7.83 -20.33 19.13
C ALA A 357 -8.75 -19.55 18.17
N ILE A 358 -8.21 -18.59 17.42
CA ILE A 358 -8.97 -17.81 16.44
C ILE A 358 -9.35 -18.64 15.21
N ARG A 359 -8.43 -19.47 14.72
CA ARG A 359 -8.68 -20.39 13.57
C ARG A 359 -9.82 -21.36 13.85
N ASN A 360 -9.90 -21.86 15.08
CA ASN A 360 -10.92 -22.84 15.48
C ASN A 360 -12.21 -22.19 15.99
N ASN A 361 -12.21 -20.87 16.20
CA ASN A 361 -13.42 -20.15 16.63
C ASN A 361 -14.40 -19.96 15.45
N HIS A 362 -15.59 -20.54 15.56
CA HIS A 362 -16.63 -20.46 14.53
C HIS A 362 -17.10 -19.03 14.23
N GLY A 363 -17.20 -18.17 15.26
CA GLY A 363 -17.57 -16.76 15.10
C GLY A 363 -16.52 -15.99 14.30
N ALA A 364 -15.24 -16.16 14.64
CA ALA A 364 -14.14 -15.54 13.90
C ALA A 364 -14.08 -16.02 12.44
N GLN A 365 -14.32 -17.30 12.18
CA GLN A 365 -14.37 -17.83 10.81
C GLN A 365 -15.58 -17.29 10.02
N ARG A 366 -16.76 -17.15 10.65
CA ARG A 366 -17.93 -16.54 10.02
C ARG A 366 -17.69 -15.07 9.69
N LEU A 367 -17.13 -14.30 10.63
CA LEU A 367 -16.76 -12.91 10.40
C LEU A 367 -15.74 -12.78 9.26
N TYR A 368 -14.72 -13.64 9.23
CA TYR A 368 -13.74 -13.67 8.14
C TYR A 368 -14.39 -13.93 6.77
N LYS A 369 -15.33 -14.88 6.69
CA LYS A 369 -16.07 -15.17 5.45
C LYS A 369 -16.95 -14.00 5.03
N LEU A 370 -17.71 -13.41 5.97
CA LEU A 370 -18.54 -12.24 5.71
C LEU A 370 -17.71 -11.07 5.16
N LEU A 371 -16.59 -10.75 5.81
CA LEU A 371 -15.67 -9.71 5.37
C LEU A 371 -15.14 -9.99 3.97
N ARG A 372 -14.70 -11.21 3.71
CA ARG A 372 -14.07 -11.62 2.45
C ARG A 372 -15.05 -11.69 1.28
N GLU A 373 -16.21 -12.30 1.47
CA GLU A 373 -17.15 -12.66 0.40
C GLU A 373 -18.12 -11.53 0.08
N TYR A 374 -18.43 -10.67 1.06
CA TYR A 374 -19.45 -9.63 0.91
C TYR A 374 -18.90 -8.23 1.13
N LEU A 375 -18.35 -7.92 2.33
CA LEU A 375 -18.03 -6.53 2.68
C LEU A 375 -16.89 -5.96 1.85
N LEU A 376 -15.76 -6.67 1.71
CA LEU A 376 -14.62 -6.18 0.93
C LEU A 376 -14.95 -6.04 -0.56
N PRO A 377 -15.59 -7.02 -1.24
CA PRO A 377 -16.03 -6.83 -2.63
C PRO A 377 -17.04 -5.69 -2.79
N ALA A 378 -18.03 -5.56 -1.88
CA ALA A 378 -19.01 -4.48 -1.95
C ALA A 378 -18.36 -3.10 -1.77
N ALA A 379 -17.44 -2.96 -0.81
CA ALA A 379 -16.68 -1.73 -0.62
C ALA A 379 -15.82 -1.39 -1.85
N PHE A 380 -15.18 -2.39 -2.46
CA PHE A 380 -14.41 -2.20 -3.69
C PHE A 380 -15.28 -1.75 -4.87
N LEU A 381 -16.45 -2.37 -5.04
CA LEU A 381 -17.41 -1.99 -6.08
C LEU A 381 -17.95 -0.58 -5.85
N ALA A 382 -18.31 -0.23 -4.61
CA ALA A 382 -18.77 1.11 -4.25
C ALA A 382 -17.69 2.17 -4.51
N LEU A 383 -16.44 1.91 -4.11
CA LEU A 383 -15.31 2.81 -4.38
C LEU A 383 -15.05 2.95 -5.89
N SER A 384 -15.09 1.85 -6.63
CA SER A 384 -14.89 1.86 -8.09
C SER A 384 -16.00 2.64 -8.79
N ALA A 385 -17.25 2.45 -8.41
CA ALA A 385 -18.38 3.23 -8.91
C ALA A 385 -18.23 4.72 -8.57
N TYR A 386 -17.81 5.05 -7.35
CA TYR A 386 -17.52 6.42 -6.93
C TYR A 386 -16.45 7.09 -7.81
N LEU A 387 -15.33 6.41 -8.04
CA LEU A 387 -14.24 6.92 -8.89
C LEU A 387 -14.70 7.15 -10.34
N VAL A 388 -15.51 6.23 -10.90
CA VAL A 388 -16.08 6.38 -12.24
C VAL A 388 -17.01 7.60 -12.29
N VAL A 389 -17.88 7.77 -11.29
CA VAL A 389 -18.78 8.93 -11.20
C VAL A 389 -17.98 10.24 -11.13
N CYS A 390 -16.94 10.32 -10.29
CA CYS A 390 -16.08 11.51 -10.22
C CYS A 390 -15.35 11.79 -11.53
N ALA A 391 -14.85 10.77 -12.21
CA ALA A 391 -14.19 10.93 -13.51
C ALA A 391 -15.15 11.46 -14.58
N VAL A 392 -16.36 10.88 -14.67
CA VAL A 392 -17.41 11.34 -15.59
C VAL A 392 -17.81 12.78 -15.26
N ASN A 393 -18.04 13.09 -13.98
CA ASN A 393 -18.33 14.44 -13.50
C ASN A 393 -17.24 15.43 -13.94
N LYS A 394 -15.97 15.10 -13.73
CA LYS A 394 -14.84 15.94 -14.11
C LYS A 394 -14.81 16.18 -15.62
N THR A 395 -14.98 15.14 -16.44
CA THR A 395 -14.99 15.28 -17.90
C THR A 395 -16.13 16.17 -18.39
N ILE A 396 -17.35 15.98 -17.87
CA ILE A 396 -18.50 16.81 -18.26
C ILE A 396 -18.26 18.27 -17.85
N PHE A 397 -17.72 18.49 -16.64
CA PHE A 397 -17.42 19.83 -16.15
C PHE A 397 -16.40 20.56 -17.03
N GLU A 398 -15.26 19.92 -17.34
CA GLU A 398 -14.20 20.50 -18.18
C GLU A 398 -14.71 20.89 -19.57
N VAL A 399 -15.54 20.03 -20.18
CA VAL A 399 -16.15 20.34 -21.48
C VAL A 399 -17.07 21.56 -21.36
N ALA A 400 -17.98 21.58 -20.38
CA ALA A 400 -18.91 22.69 -20.20
C ALA A 400 -18.20 24.01 -19.85
N ASP A 401 -17.16 23.94 -19.01
CA ASP A 401 -16.35 25.08 -18.60
C ASP A 401 -15.55 25.65 -19.77
N SER A 402 -14.94 24.80 -20.61
CA SER A 402 -14.24 25.25 -21.82
C SER A 402 -15.16 25.92 -22.85
N MET A 403 -16.45 25.55 -22.86
CA MET A 403 -17.49 26.18 -23.67
C MET A 403 -18.02 27.50 -23.08
N GLY A 404 -17.44 27.99 -21.97
CA GLY A 404 -17.83 29.27 -21.38
C GLY A 404 -19.20 29.27 -20.69
N THR A 405 -19.66 28.09 -20.26
CA THR A 405 -20.97 27.91 -19.61
C THR A 405 -21.07 28.61 -18.25
N TYR A 406 -19.96 28.66 -17.50
CA TYR A 406 -19.95 29.14 -16.11
C TYR A 406 -19.49 30.59 -15.95
N CYS A 407 -18.74 31.12 -16.92
CA CYS A 407 -18.30 32.51 -16.91
C CYS A 407 -19.36 33.41 -17.55
N ALA A 408 -19.62 34.54 -16.88
CA ALA A 408 -20.54 35.56 -17.36
C ALA A 408 -20.08 36.14 -18.71
N GLU A 409 -21.00 36.83 -19.40
CA GLU A 409 -20.62 37.58 -20.59
C GLU A 409 -19.65 38.71 -20.21
N PRO A 410 -18.66 39.02 -21.07
CA PRO A 410 -17.67 40.03 -20.75
C PRO A 410 -18.33 41.41 -20.62
N VAL A 411 -18.00 42.13 -19.55
CA VAL A 411 -18.39 43.53 -19.32
C VAL A 411 -17.82 44.42 -20.43
N LEU A 412 -16.65 44.07 -20.94
CA LEU A 412 -16.03 44.70 -22.11
C LEU A 412 -16.70 44.19 -23.40
N ALA A 413 -17.88 44.72 -23.73
CA ALA A 413 -18.71 44.30 -24.88
C ALA A 413 -18.06 44.45 -26.28
N ASN A 414 -16.86 45.03 -26.39
CA ASN A 414 -16.09 45.18 -27.64
C ASN A 414 -14.59 45.28 -27.31
N SER A 415 -13.89 44.15 -27.22
CA SER A 415 -12.43 44.14 -27.11
C SER A 415 -11.81 44.37 -28.49
N THR A 416 -11.11 45.49 -28.66
CA THR A 416 -10.42 45.86 -29.91
C THR A 416 -9.09 45.11 -30.09
N GLY A 417 -8.88 44.01 -29.36
CA GLY A 417 -7.60 43.28 -29.32
C GLY A 417 -6.44 44.04 -28.66
N VAL A 418 -6.73 45.05 -27.83
CA VAL A 418 -5.73 45.91 -27.16
C VAL A 418 -5.87 45.79 -25.65
N GLU A 419 -4.73 45.76 -24.95
CA GLU A 419 -4.64 45.79 -23.48
C GLU A 419 -5.52 46.88 -22.86
N ARG A 420 -6.32 46.50 -21.86
CA ARG A 420 -7.14 47.43 -21.07
C ARG A 420 -7.16 46.99 -19.61
N LEU A 421 -6.55 47.79 -18.74
CA LEU A 421 -6.57 47.57 -17.30
C LEU A 421 -7.49 48.60 -16.64
N SER A 422 -8.43 48.12 -15.83
CA SER A 422 -9.30 48.95 -15.01
C SER A 422 -8.48 49.63 -13.91
N ALA A 423 -8.70 50.92 -13.71
CA ALA A 423 -8.09 51.67 -12.60
C ALA A 423 -8.73 51.33 -11.24
N THR A 424 -9.92 50.71 -11.25
CA THR A 424 -10.68 50.33 -10.06
C THR A 424 -10.62 48.82 -9.85
N SER A 425 -10.50 48.38 -8.59
CA SER A 425 -10.59 46.97 -8.22
C SER A 425 -11.97 46.41 -8.56
N ALA A 426 -12.00 45.18 -9.08
CA ALA A 426 -13.22 44.44 -9.32
C ALA A 426 -13.66 43.73 -8.02
N GLY A 427 -14.91 43.92 -7.63
CA GLY A 427 -15.49 43.19 -6.51
C GLY A 427 -15.79 41.73 -6.88
N PHE A 428 -15.47 40.81 -5.98
CA PHE A 428 -15.69 39.38 -6.14
C PHE A 428 -16.41 38.80 -4.92
N LYS A 429 -17.32 37.84 -5.16
CA LYS A 429 -17.98 37.04 -4.11
C LYS A 429 -17.62 35.57 -4.32
N THR A 430 -17.24 34.88 -3.24
CA THR A 430 -16.79 33.47 -3.28
C THR A 430 -17.87 32.48 -3.73
N ASN A 431 -19.14 32.89 -3.70
CA ASN A 431 -20.28 32.11 -4.21
C ASN A 431 -20.49 32.22 -5.73
N ALA A 432 -19.68 33.02 -6.44
CA ALA A 432 -19.69 33.09 -7.88
C ALA A 432 -18.73 32.05 -8.47
N MET A 433 -19.21 31.23 -9.41
CA MET A 433 -18.37 30.23 -10.08
C MET A 433 -17.29 30.85 -10.98
N CYS A 434 -17.54 32.05 -11.52
CA CYS A 434 -16.62 32.78 -12.38
C CYS A 434 -17.09 34.24 -12.49
N SER A 435 -16.20 35.19 -12.20
CA SER A 435 -16.50 36.63 -12.24
C SER A 435 -15.57 37.35 -13.21
N ASP A 436 -16.12 38.19 -14.08
CA ASP A 436 -15.32 39.07 -14.93
C ASP A 436 -14.71 40.20 -14.08
N THR A 437 -13.41 40.47 -14.25
CA THR A 437 -12.72 41.56 -13.58
C THR A 437 -12.78 42.88 -14.34
N GLY A 438 -13.27 42.87 -15.59
CA GLY A 438 -13.29 44.04 -16.47
C GLY A 438 -11.91 44.45 -17.01
N ASN A 439 -10.90 43.58 -16.88
CA ASN A 439 -9.57 43.77 -17.45
C ASN A 439 -9.40 42.88 -18.69
N TRP A 440 -8.71 43.39 -19.70
CA TRP A 440 -8.32 42.63 -20.89
C TRP A 440 -6.80 42.56 -20.97
N LEU A 441 -6.26 41.35 -20.97
CA LEU A 441 -4.83 41.08 -20.92
C LEU A 441 -4.30 40.61 -22.27
N GLN A 442 -3.05 40.96 -22.57
CA GLN A 442 -2.38 40.59 -23.80
C GLN A 442 -1.51 39.34 -23.60
N GLU A 443 -1.50 38.48 -24.62
CA GLU A 443 -0.66 37.29 -24.69
C GLU A 443 0.82 37.64 -24.47
N GLY A 444 1.49 36.82 -23.65
CA GLY A 444 2.93 36.91 -23.42
C GLY A 444 3.40 38.10 -22.57
N VAL A 445 2.50 39.01 -22.17
CA VAL A 445 2.80 40.11 -21.24
C VAL A 445 2.66 39.61 -19.80
N ARG A 446 3.50 40.13 -18.88
CA ARG A 446 3.45 39.75 -17.47
C ARG A 446 2.59 40.71 -16.67
N TYR A 447 1.74 40.15 -15.82
CA TYR A 447 0.83 40.90 -14.96
C TYR A 447 0.93 40.41 -13.53
N GLU A 448 0.81 41.35 -12.59
CA GLU A 448 0.54 41.07 -11.19
C GLU A 448 -0.97 41.11 -10.96
N VAL A 449 -1.52 39.99 -10.51
CA VAL A 449 -2.90 39.90 -10.00
C VAL A 449 -2.84 40.04 -8.48
N ILE A 450 -3.50 41.07 -7.97
CA ILE A 450 -3.55 41.39 -6.55
C ILE A 450 -4.96 41.12 -6.05
N VAL A 451 -5.08 40.18 -5.11
CA VAL A 451 -6.33 39.79 -4.46
C VAL A 451 -6.28 40.26 -3.01
N THR A 452 -7.31 40.99 -2.57
CA THR A 452 -7.43 41.44 -1.17
C THR A 452 -8.79 41.01 -0.62
N ILE A 453 -8.79 40.12 0.36
CA ILE A 453 -10.01 39.65 1.05
C ILE A 453 -10.55 40.79 1.92
N ASP A 454 -11.86 41.02 1.87
CA ASP A 454 -12.51 42.02 2.73
C ASP A 454 -12.52 41.53 4.18
N PRO A 455 -11.85 42.22 5.13
CA PRO A 455 -11.85 41.81 6.53
C PRO A 455 -13.24 41.83 7.18
N LYS A 456 -14.22 42.56 6.61
CA LYS A 456 -15.60 42.60 7.09
C LYS A 456 -16.44 41.43 6.56
N ASP A 457 -15.99 40.77 5.50
CA ASP A 457 -16.65 39.62 4.87
C ASP A 457 -15.60 38.56 4.49
N PRO A 458 -15.00 37.89 5.50
CA PRO A 458 -13.90 36.95 5.32
C PRO A 458 -14.35 35.69 4.57
N TRP A 459 -13.38 35.00 3.98
CA TRP A 459 -13.64 33.76 3.24
C TRP A 459 -13.88 32.58 4.18
N ILE A 460 -15.00 31.89 3.96
CA ILE A 460 -15.40 30.72 4.74
C ILE A 460 -15.99 29.67 3.79
N ASP A 461 -15.53 28.44 3.92
CA ASP A 461 -16.04 27.22 3.29
C ASP A 461 -16.89 26.42 4.31
N GLY A 462 -18.12 26.88 4.52
CA GLY A 462 -19.04 26.30 5.49
C GLY A 462 -20.08 27.28 6.01
N GLU A 463 -20.54 27.03 7.23
CA GLU A 463 -21.46 27.91 7.94
C GLU A 463 -20.70 28.90 8.83
N LYS A 464 -21.13 30.16 8.81
CA LYS A 464 -20.60 31.21 9.68
C LYS A 464 -21.04 30.97 11.12
N ASP A 465 -20.10 30.90 12.06
CA ASP A 465 -20.41 30.75 13.50
C ASP A 465 -20.63 32.15 14.12
N PRO A 466 -21.58 32.32 15.05
CA PRO A 466 -21.73 33.56 15.81
C PRO A 466 -20.47 33.96 16.61
N ASP A 467 -19.62 32.99 16.97
CA ASP A 467 -18.31 33.20 17.60
C ASP A 467 -17.19 33.04 16.54
N PRO A 468 -16.50 34.13 16.14
CA PRO A 468 -15.46 34.11 15.11
C PRO A 468 -14.29 33.16 15.39
N ILE A 469 -14.07 32.78 16.66
CA ILE A 469 -13.03 31.82 17.04
C ILE A 469 -13.41 30.38 16.61
N ARG A 470 -14.69 30.14 16.32
CA ARG A 470 -15.26 28.82 16.01
C ARG A 470 -15.66 28.65 14.55
N ASP A 471 -15.39 29.64 13.70
CA ASP A 471 -15.66 29.56 12.26
C ASP A 471 -14.99 28.31 11.67
N ARG A 472 -15.81 27.32 11.28
CA ARG A 472 -15.34 26.10 10.62
C ARG A 472 -15.20 26.37 9.13
N GLY A 473 -14.12 25.87 8.53
CA GLY A 473 -13.85 26.08 7.10
C GLY A 473 -13.32 27.48 6.79
N CYS A 474 -12.75 28.17 7.77
CA CYS A 474 -12.03 29.41 7.55
C CYS A 474 -10.99 29.25 6.42
N ALA A 475 -10.97 30.21 5.49
CA ALA A 475 -10.11 30.19 4.32
C ALA A 475 -9.39 31.53 4.12
N ASP A 476 -8.21 31.48 3.49
CA ASP A 476 -7.52 32.66 3.01
C ASP A 476 -7.00 32.43 1.57
N THR A 477 -6.10 33.30 1.11
CA THR A 477 -5.53 33.22 -0.24
C THR A 477 -4.68 31.96 -0.48
N MET A 478 -4.32 31.22 0.57
CA MET A 478 -3.65 29.92 0.49
C MET A 478 -4.64 28.74 0.48
N GLY A 479 -5.93 29.00 0.75
CA GLY A 479 -7.01 28.02 0.75
C GLY A 479 -7.64 27.80 2.12
N VAL A 480 -8.43 26.74 2.23
CA VAL A 480 -9.10 26.34 3.49
C VAL A 480 -8.07 25.87 4.52
N ALA A 481 -8.09 26.47 5.71
CA ALA A 481 -7.10 26.24 6.76
C ALA A 481 -7.25 24.88 7.47
N GLU A 482 -8.47 24.35 7.54
CA GLU A 482 -8.79 23.04 8.10
C GLU A 482 -9.85 22.35 7.24
N GLY A 483 -9.47 21.32 6.49
CA GLY A 483 -10.46 20.52 5.79
C GLY A 483 -11.17 19.53 6.73
N SER A 484 -12.30 19.03 6.27
CA SER A 484 -13.17 18.08 6.98
C SER A 484 -13.26 16.75 6.23
N LEU A 485 -13.92 15.75 6.83
CA LEU A 485 -14.22 14.48 6.12
C LEU A 485 -14.98 14.71 4.80
N VAL A 486 -15.80 15.77 4.73
CA VAL A 486 -16.52 16.16 3.51
C VAL A 486 -15.54 16.63 2.43
N HIS A 487 -14.59 17.51 2.79
CA HIS A 487 -13.54 17.95 1.86
C HIS A 487 -12.70 16.77 1.34
N TYR A 488 -12.43 15.78 2.20
CA TYR A 488 -11.75 14.55 1.81
C TYR A 488 -12.53 13.77 0.76
N LEU A 489 -13.79 13.45 1.06
CA LEU A 489 -14.63 12.66 0.15
C LEU A 489 -14.82 13.42 -1.15
N ALA A 490 -15.10 14.72 -1.11
CA ALA A 490 -15.34 15.58 -2.28
C ALA A 490 -14.07 16.02 -3.04
N SER A 491 -12.86 15.62 -2.62
CA SER A 491 -11.61 16.10 -3.25
C SER A 491 -11.52 15.81 -4.75
N LEU A 492 -12.09 14.71 -5.24
CA LEU A 492 -12.15 14.36 -6.67
C LEU A 492 -13.21 15.15 -7.44
N LEU A 493 -14.07 15.90 -6.75
CA LEU A 493 -15.06 16.80 -7.34
C LEU A 493 -14.53 18.23 -7.48
N LYS A 494 -13.35 18.57 -6.93
CA LYS A 494 -12.72 19.88 -7.10
C LYS A 494 -12.49 20.21 -8.58
N ARG A 495 -12.60 21.49 -8.92
CA ARG A 495 -12.19 22.02 -10.23
C ARG A 495 -10.69 21.79 -10.45
N TRP A 496 -9.87 22.11 -9.46
CA TRP A 496 -8.44 21.84 -9.49
C TRP A 496 -8.08 20.81 -8.42
N TRP A 497 -7.77 19.58 -8.85
CA TRP A 497 -7.50 18.46 -7.93
C TRP A 497 -6.24 18.67 -7.09
N ALA A 498 -5.19 19.25 -7.70
CA ALA A 498 -3.92 19.50 -7.04
C ALA A 498 -3.95 20.72 -6.10
N GLU A 499 -4.87 21.65 -6.32
CA GLU A 499 -4.94 22.90 -5.55
C GLU A 499 -5.86 22.77 -4.33
N PRO A 500 -5.56 23.45 -3.21
CA PRO A 500 -6.45 23.52 -2.06
C PRO A 500 -7.86 24.04 -2.43
N TYR A 501 -8.85 23.70 -1.60
CA TYR A 501 -10.14 24.42 -1.63
C TYR A 501 -9.88 25.90 -1.35
N PHE A 502 -10.66 26.78 -1.96
CA PHE A 502 -10.54 28.24 -1.94
C PHE A 502 -9.29 28.85 -2.58
N LYS A 503 -8.38 28.04 -3.15
CA LYS A 503 -7.22 28.56 -3.90
C LYS A 503 -7.69 29.52 -5.00
N PRO A 504 -7.21 30.77 -5.05
CA PRO A 504 -7.59 31.73 -6.08
C PRO A 504 -7.08 31.30 -7.46
N ILE A 505 -7.94 31.35 -8.47
CA ILE A 505 -7.63 31.00 -9.85
C ILE A 505 -7.96 32.17 -10.78
N ALA A 506 -7.03 32.51 -11.66
CA ALA A 506 -7.24 33.44 -12.76
C ALA A 506 -7.48 32.69 -14.07
N ARG A 507 -8.40 33.17 -14.89
CA ARG A 507 -8.71 32.61 -16.22
C ARG A 507 -8.68 33.70 -17.28
N ILE A 508 -8.15 33.39 -18.45
CA ILE A 508 -8.09 34.30 -19.60
C ILE A 508 -9.09 33.85 -20.67
N GLY A 509 -10.05 34.71 -20.96
CA GLY A 509 -11.13 34.46 -21.91
C GLY A 509 -12.28 33.64 -21.33
N ARG A 510 -13.47 33.90 -21.86
CA ARG A 510 -14.69 33.14 -21.50
C ARG A 510 -14.60 31.68 -21.95
N PHE A 511 -13.99 31.43 -23.10
CA PHE A 511 -13.84 30.11 -23.72
C PHE A 511 -12.41 29.59 -23.59
N GLY A 512 -12.23 28.27 -23.65
CA GLY A 512 -10.92 27.62 -23.55
C GLY A 512 -10.55 27.25 -22.11
N ASN A 513 -9.26 27.08 -21.86
CA ASN A 513 -8.72 26.55 -20.60
C ASN A 513 -7.41 27.25 -20.18
N ASP A 514 -7.26 28.53 -20.53
CA ASP A 514 -6.10 29.33 -20.13
C ASP A 514 -6.27 29.82 -18.69
N GLU A 515 -5.86 28.97 -17.75
CA GLU A 515 -6.09 29.15 -16.31
C GLU A 515 -4.79 29.03 -15.49
N TYR A 516 -4.76 29.76 -14.38
CA TYR A 516 -3.58 29.93 -13.51
C TYR A 516 -3.99 29.85 -12.05
N ALA A 517 -3.49 28.85 -11.32
CA ALA A 517 -3.51 28.86 -9.86
C ALA A 517 -2.60 29.99 -9.37
N LEU A 518 -3.13 30.88 -8.52
CA LEU A 518 -2.41 32.06 -8.10
C LEU A 518 -1.52 31.75 -6.90
N ASP A 519 -0.22 31.69 -7.14
CA ASP A 519 0.81 31.50 -6.12
C ASP A 519 1.41 32.84 -5.68
N PRO A 520 1.67 33.03 -4.37
CA PRO A 520 2.24 34.27 -3.85
C PRO A 520 3.69 34.46 -4.31
N VAL A 521 4.00 35.66 -4.83
CA VAL A 521 5.39 36.09 -5.13
C VAL A 521 6.13 36.52 -3.85
N GLY A 522 5.41 36.86 -2.78
CA GLY A 522 5.96 37.33 -1.50
C GLY A 522 5.89 36.31 -0.36
N PRO A 523 6.50 36.60 0.81
CA PRO A 523 6.46 35.71 1.96
C PRO A 523 5.02 35.55 2.48
N THR A 524 4.64 34.30 2.77
CA THR A 524 3.36 33.96 3.38
C THR A 524 3.46 33.91 4.91
N THR A 525 2.40 34.26 5.61
CA THR A 525 2.33 34.15 7.05
C THR A 525 1.95 32.73 7.45
N LEU A 526 2.76 32.11 8.32
CA LEU A 526 2.44 30.82 8.94
C LEU A 526 1.34 31.00 9.99
N GLY A 527 0.21 30.32 9.79
CA GLY A 527 -0.95 30.36 10.67
C GLY A 527 -2.24 30.17 9.86
N LYS A 528 -3.37 30.10 10.56
CA LYS A 528 -4.67 29.85 9.93
C LYS A 528 -5.34 31.17 9.56
N CYS A 529 -5.74 31.30 8.31
CA CYS A 529 -6.50 32.44 7.80
C CYS A 529 -5.85 33.81 8.02
N LEU A 530 -4.54 33.88 7.85
CA LEU A 530 -3.77 35.11 8.06
C LEU A 530 -3.42 35.80 6.73
N ASN A 531 -3.49 35.09 5.61
CA ASN A 531 -3.04 35.58 4.31
C ASN A 531 -4.19 36.29 3.57
N MET A 532 -4.60 37.46 4.07
CA MET A 532 -5.73 38.25 3.56
C MET A 532 -5.43 38.99 2.25
N ARG A 533 -4.17 39.03 1.82
CA ARG A 533 -3.75 39.68 0.58
C ARG A 533 -2.71 38.81 -0.14
N LEU A 534 -2.92 38.64 -1.44
CA LEU A 534 -2.07 37.89 -2.34
C LEU A 534 -1.65 38.77 -3.51
N THR A 535 -0.38 38.71 -3.88
CA THR A 535 0.13 39.20 -5.16
C THR A 535 0.74 38.02 -5.90
N ALA A 536 0.17 37.69 -7.06
CA ALA A 536 0.60 36.58 -7.92
C ALA A 536 0.99 37.10 -9.30
N GLU A 537 2.05 36.56 -9.90
CA GLU A 537 2.46 36.89 -11.26
C GLU A 537 1.89 35.87 -12.25
N ILE A 538 1.26 36.36 -13.32
CA ILE A 538 0.78 35.53 -14.43
C ILE A 538 1.34 36.04 -15.76
N LYS A 539 1.45 35.12 -16.72
CA LYS A 539 1.80 35.40 -18.11
C LYS A 539 0.79 34.68 -19.02
N PRO A 540 -0.26 35.37 -19.50
CA PRO A 540 -1.30 34.81 -20.36
C PRO A 540 -0.74 34.11 -21.61
N LYS A 541 -1.27 32.93 -21.96
CA LYS A 541 -0.95 32.22 -23.21
C LYS A 541 -1.82 32.70 -24.36
N ASN A 542 -2.98 33.28 -24.07
CA ASN A 542 -3.85 33.91 -25.04
C ASN A 542 -4.18 35.34 -24.59
N SER A 543 -4.62 36.17 -25.53
CA SER A 543 -5.16 37.48 -25.18
C SER A 543 -6.67 37.38 -24.91
N GLY A 544 -7.18 38.05 -23.88
CA GLY A 544 -8.59 37.96 -23.52
C GLY A 544 -8.95 38.65 -22.20
N GLU A 545 -10.24 38.65 -21.88
CA GLU A 545 -10.74 39.17 -20.60
C GLU A 545 -10.27 38.31 -19.43
N LEU A 546 -9.86 38.95 -18.33
CA LEU A 546 -9.48 38.28 -17.10
C LEU A 546 -10.72 37.98 -16.25
N TYR A 547 -10.94 36.70 -16.00
CA TYR A 547 -11.90 36.19 -15.04
C TYR A 547 -11.20 35.70 -13.77
N PHE A 548 -11.95 35.70 -12.68
CA PHE A 548 -11.48 35.27 -11.37
C PHE A 548 -12.51 34.39 -10.66
N TYR A 549 -12.03 33.36 -9.96
CA TYR A 549 -12.82 32.52 -9.06
C TYR A 549 -11.94 31.85 -8.01
N VAL A 550 -12.57 31.19 -7.04
CA VAL A 550 -11.89 30.35 -6.04
C VAL A 550 -12.12 28.87 -6.33
N ASN A 551 -11.10 28.02 -6.16
CA ASN A 551 -11.21 26.59 -6.41
C ASN A 551 -12.16 25.91 -5.42
N ASP A 552 -13.12 25.13 -5.91
CA ASP A 552 -14.07 24.41 -5.06
C ASP A 552 -14.62 23.17 -5.79
N ALA A 553 -15.38 22.34 -5.10
CA ALA A 553 -16.09 21.19 -5.65
C ALA A 553 -17.22 21.61 -6.60
N VAL A 554 -17.46 20.79 -7.62
CA VAL A 554 -18.50 21.01 -8.63
C VAL A 554 -19.22 19.72 -8.99
N ILE A 555 -20.53 19.83 -9.23
CA ILE A 555 -21.37 18.74 -9.74
C ILE A 555 -21.77 19.10 -11.17
N ALA A 556 -21.24 18.40 -12.17
CA ALA A 556 -21.42 18.69 -13.59
C ALA A 556 -22.81 18.35 -14.15
N LEU A 557 -23.83 18.34 -13.30
CA LEU A 557 -25.23 18.17 -13.70
C LEU A 557 -25.85 19.55 -13.97
N PRO A 558 -26.60 19.70 -15.08
CA PRO A 558 -27.27 20.96 -15.39
C PRO A 558 -28.14 21.44 -14.21
N GLY A 559 -28.03 22.73 -13.87
CA GLY A 559 -28.83 23.37 -12.82
C GLY A 559 -28.30 23.21 -11.38
N VAL A 560 -27.31 22.36 -11.13
CA VAL A 560 -26.72 22.14 -9.79
C VAL A 560 -25.20 22.33 -9.74
N SER A 561 -24.59 22.84 -10.81
CA SER A 561 -23.14 23.03 -10.91
C SER A 561 -22.55 24.00 -9.90
N ASN A 562 -23.33 24.98 -9.47
CA ASN A 562 -22.95 25.96 -8.45
C ASN A 562 -23.43 25.56 -7.05
N PHE A 563 -23.81 24.30 -6.82
CA PHE A 563 -24.35 23.87 -5.52
C PHE A 563 -23.38 24.21 -4.38
N PHE A 564 -22.11 23.79 -4.46
CA PHE A 564 -21.14 24.07 -3.39
C PHE A 564 -20.88 25.58 -3.27
N TYR A 565 -20.58 26.26 -4.38
CA TYR A 565 -20.45 27.72 -4.39
C TYR A 565 -21.60 28.47 -3.72
N ARG A 566 -22.87 28.06 -3.92
CA ARG A 566 -24.02 28.76 -3.34
C ARG A 566 -24.30 28.44 -1.88
N HIS A 567 -23.96 27.25 -1.41
CA HIS A 567 -24.42 26.76 -0.11
C HIS A 567 -23.35 26.81 0.98
N ASN A 568 -22.07 26.70 0.63
CA ASN A 568 -20.97 26.73 1.61
C ASN A 568 -19.98 27.88 1.41
N ASN A 569 -19.99 28.61 0.27
CA ASN A 569 -19.00 29.68 0.09
C ASN A 569 -19.53 31.04 0.54
N LEU A 570 -18.81 31.64 1.49
CA LEU A 570 -19.07 32.97 2.03
C LEU A 570 -17.83 33.87 1.88
N GLY A 571 -18.06 35.17 1.85
CA GLY A 571 -17.00 36.18 1.78
C GLY A 571 -16.87 36.92 0.44
N SER A 572 -16.09 38.00 0.47
CA SER A 572 -15.71 38.78 -0.72
C SER A 572 -14.23 39.11 -0.78
N ALA A 573 -13.79 39.47 -1.98
CA ALA A 573 -12.49 40.07 -2.20
C ALA A 573 -12.56 41.17 -3.25
N GLU A 574 -11.50 41.96 -3.31
CA GLU A 574 -11.20 42.88 -4.39
C GLU A 574 -10.04 42.33 -5.22
N VAL A 575 -10.20 42.37 -6.54
CA VAL A 575 -9.20 41.92 -7.51
C VAL A 575 -8.73 43.11 -8.34
N SER A 576 -7.42 43.32 -8.40
CA SER A 576 -6.81 44.35 -9.24
C SER A 576 -5.65 43.77 -10.03
N VAL A 577 -5.36 44.38 -11.18
CA VAL A 577 -4.31 43.89 -12.09
C VAL A 577 -3.36 45.03 -12.40
N LYS A 578 -2.07 44.73 -12.40
CA LYS A 578 -1.03 45.68 -12.82
C LYS A 578 -0.11 45.01 -13.82
N ARG A 579 0.30 45.76 -14.84
CA ARG A 579 1.34 45.32 -15.76
C ARG A 579 2.69 45.35 -15.05
N VAL A 580 3.46 44.28 -15.16
CA VAL A 580 4.83 44.24 -14.64
C VAL A 580 5.74 44.94 -15.63
N ASN A 581 6.20 46.14 -15.27
CA ASN A 581 7.20 46.84 -16.05
C ASN A 581 8.56 46.23 -15.76
N VAL A 582 9.01 45.31 -16.61
CA VAL A 582 10.41 44.90 -16.64
C VAL A 582 11.19 46.11 -17.16
N PHE A 583 11.86 46.86 -16.28
CA PHE A 583 12.87 47.80 -16.76
C PHE A 583 13.94 46.99 -17.51
N PRO A 584 14.31 47.40 -18.75
CA PRO A 584 15.31 46.68 -19.54
C PRO A 584 16.68 46.64 -18.88
#